data_AF-A0AAV3ILW9-F1
#
_entry.id   AF-A0AAV3ILW9-F1
#
_cell.length_a   1.000
_cell.length_b   1.000
_cell.length_c   1.000
_cell.angle_alpha   90.00
_cell.angle_beta   90.00
_cell.angle_gamma   90.00
#
_symmetry.space_group_name_H-M   'P 1'
#
loop_
_entity.id
_entity.type
_entity.pdbx_description
1 polymer ?
#
loop_
_entity_poly.entity_id
_entity_poly.type
_entity_poly.pdbx_seq_one_letter_code
_entity_poly.pdbx_strand_id
1 'polypeptide(L)'
;MDKMLEKLAEQSTDLTMEAWTSNRLLISSLVMYLVDKGVIDHADYIQHTNKVRDHLLLNREFSNDREQNLVTGTFDAHLSDITQPE
;
A
#
# COMPACT_ATOMS: atom_id res chain seq x y z
N MET A 1 -20.71 10.32 -24.14
CA MET A 1 -20.08 10.44 -22.81
C MET A 1 -19.07 11.56 -22.93
N ASP A 2 -19.20 12.60 -22.11
CA ASP A 2 -18.62 13.92 -22.34
C ASP A 2 -17.10 13.92 -22.07
N LYS A 3 -16.27 14.43 -23.00
CA LYS A 3 -14.79 14.44 -22.86
C LYS A 3 -14.31 15.13 -21.59
N MET A 4 -15.12 16.04 -21.06
CA MET A 4 -14.86 16.71 -19.79
C MET A 4 -14.98 15.76 -18.59
N LEU A 5 -15.94 14.82 -18.61
CA LEU A 5 -16.11 13.82 -17.56
C LEU A 5 -14.95 12.81 -17.55
N GLU A 6 -14.46 12.42 -18.72
CA GLU A 6 -13.30 11.53 -18.87
C GLU A 6 -12.03 12.17 -18.27
N LYS A 7 -11.76 13.43 -18.62
CA LYS A 7 -10.60 14.18 -18.08
C LYS A 7 -10.69 14.42 -16.57
N LEU A 8 -11.88 14.68 -16.04
CA LEU A 8 -12.08 14.82 -14.59
C LEU A 8 -11.87 13.49 -13.85
N ALA A 9 -12.29 12.37 -14.45
CA ALA A 9 -12.07 11.04 -13.89
C ALA A 9 -10.57 10.67 -13.88
N GLU A 10 -9.83 10.99 -14.94
CA GLU A 10 -8.37 10.80 -15.01
C GLU A 10 -7.66 11.62 -13.93
N GLN A 11 -7.91 12.94 -13.85
CA GLN A 11 -7.29 13.81 -12.86
C GLN A 11 -7.61 13.41 -11.42
N SER A 12 -8.84 12.97 -11.17
CA SER A 12 -9.23 12.45 -9.85
C SER A 12 -8.49 11.15 -9.53
N THR A 13 -8.28 10.28 -10.52
CA THR A 13 -7.55 9.02 -10.34
C THR A 13 -6.08 9.29 -10.03
N ASP A 14 -5.45 10.18 -10.80
CA ASP A 14 -4.05 10.57 -10.61
C ASP A 14 -3.80 11.14 -9.21
N LEU A 15 -4.64 12.09 -8.77
CA LEU A 15 -4.55 12.68 -7.43
C LEU A 15 -4.69 11.62 -6.33
N THR A 16 -5.62 10.67 -6.49
CA THR A 16 -5.78 9.59 -5.51
C THR A 16 -4.58 8.64 -5.49
N MET A 17 -3.96 8.37 -6.64
CA MET A 17 -2.76 7.55 -6.74
C MET A 17 -1.52 8.23 -6.16
N GLU A 18 -1.36 9.54 -6.38
CA GLU A 18 -0.27 10.34 -5.80
C GLU A 18 -0.39 10.44 -4.28
N ALA A 19 -1.59 10.70 -3.77
CA ALA A 19 -1.85 10.72 -2.32
C ALA A 19 -1.60 9.36 -1.68
N TRP A 20 -2.01 8.27 -2.33
CA TRP A 20 -1.72 6.92 -1.89
C TRP A 20 -0.21 6.65 -1.85
N THR A 21 0.51 6.96 -2.94
CA THR A 21 1.96 6.79 -3.02
C THR A 21 2.69 7.56 -1.91
N SER A 22 2.33 8.82 -1.70
CA SER A 22 2.94 9.68 -0.69
C SER A 22 2.71 9.17 0.73
N ASN A 23 1.48 8.75 1.04
CA ASN A 23 1.14 8.17 2.34
C ASN A 23 1.87 6.85 2.58
N ARG A 24 1.96 6.00 1.56
CA ARG A 24 2.69 4.73 1.62
C ARG A 24 4.16 4.97 1.96
N LEU A 25 4.85 5.81 1.18
CA LEU A 25 6.25 6.14 1.40
C LEU A 25 6.51 6.75 2.78
N LEU A 26 5.60 7.59 3.29
CA LEU A 26 5.71 8.13 4.65
C LEU A 26 5.65 7.03 5.72
N ILE A 27 4.76 6.06 5.56
CA ILE A 27 4.65 4.91 6.47
C ILE A 27 5.90 4.03 6.34
N SER A 28 6.36 3.72 5.13
CA SER A 28 7.58 2.94 4.89
C SER A 28 8.80 3.62 5.52
N SER A 29 8.94 4.94 5.36
CA SER A 29 9.99 5.74 5.99
C SER A 29 9.95 5.66 7.52
N LEU A 30 8.75 5.76 8.13
CA LEU A 30 8.58 5.61 9.57
C LEU A 30 9.01 4.21 10.05
N VAL A 31 8.61 3.16 9.35
CA VAL A 31 8.97 1.77 9.69
C VAL A 31 10.48 1.61 9.64
N MET A 32 11.13 2.04 8.56
CA MET A 32 12.59 1.95 8.41
C MET A 32 13.32 2.74 9.51
N TYR A 33 12.84 3.94 9.84
CA TYR A 33 13.38 4.70 10.97
C TYR A 33 13.29 3.92 12.30
N LEU A 34 12.16 3.25 12.57
CA LEU A 34 11.99 2.45 13.79
C LEU A 34 12.90 1.20 13.81
N VAL A 35 13.11 0.58 12.65
CA VAL A 35 14.09 -0.51 12.47
C VAL A 35 15.50 0.00 12.76
N ASP A 36 15.90 1.12 12.16
CA ASP A 36 17.24 1.71 12.34
C ASP A 36 17.52 2.12 13.80
N LYS A 37 16.47 2.49 14.55
CA LYS A 37 16.57 2.77 15.99
C LYS A 37 16.53 1.51 16.87
N GLY A 38 16.36 0.33 16.28
CA GLY A 38 16.22 -0.93 17.01
C GLY A 38 14.96 -1.01 17.86
N VAL A 39 13.93 -0.21 17.54
CA VAL A 39 12.64 -0.20 18.25
C VAL A 39 11.78 -1.39 17.84
N ILE A 40 11.89 -1.80 16.58
CA ILE A 40 11.22 -2.99 16.03
C ILE A 40 12.24 -3.86 15.29
N ASP A 41 12.00 -5.17 15.29
CA ASP A 41 12.74 -6.09 14.42
C ASP A 41 12.15 -6.09 13.01
N HIS A 42 13.03 -6.01 12.01
CA HIS A 42 12.61 -5.89 10.61
C HIS A 42 11.95 -7.16 10.09
N ALA A 43 12.50 -8.34 10.41
CA ALA A 43 11.97 -9.61 9.93
C ALA A 43 10.61 -9.89 10.56
N ASP A 44 10.45 -9.60 11.86
CA ASP A 44 9.19 -9.73 12.57
C ASP A 44 8.12 -8.78 11.98
N TYR A 45 8.49 -7.53 11.67
CA TYR A 45 7.58 -6.58 11.03
C TYR A 45 7.11 -7.07 9.65
N ILE A 46 8.02 -7.57 8.80
CA ILE A 46 7.66 -8.15 7.50
C ILE A 46 6.72 -9.35 7.68
N GLN A 47 7.02 -10.25 8.61
CA GLN A 47 6.19 -11.42 8.86
C GLN A 47 4.80 -11.01 9.34
N HIS A 48 4.70 -10.04 10.24
CA HIS A 48 3.44 -9.52 10.75
C HIS A 48 2.62 -8.85 9.64
N THR A 49 3.26 -8.05 8.80
CA THR A 49 2.63 -7.38 7.66
C THR A 49 2.02 -8.39 6.68
N ASN A 50 2.73 -9.47 6.36
CA ASN A 50 2.20 -10.56 5.54
C ASN A 50 1.00 -11.25 6.20
N LYS A 51 1.06 -11.54 7.51
CA LYS A 51 -0.07 -12.13 8.24
C LYS A 51 -1.33 -11.24 8.19
N VAL A 52 -1.16 -9.92 8.30
CA VAL A 52 -2.28 -8.98 8.20
C VAL A 52 -2.86 -8.98 6.78
N ARG A 53 -2.01 -8.98 5.74
CA ARG A 53 -2.46 -9.11 4.34
C ARG A 53 -3.30 -10.37 4.18
N ASP A 54 -2.76 -11.52 4.58
CA ASP A 54 -3.42 -12.82 4.41
C ASP A 54 -4.72 -12.89 5.20
N HIS A 55 -4.75 -12.33 6.42
CA HIS A 55 -5.97 -12.22 7.21
C HIS A 55 -7.05 -11.39 6.49
N LEU A 56 -6.68 -10.24 5.93
CA LEU A 56 -7.61 -9.40 5.16
C LEU A 56 -8.12 -10.12 3.91
N LEU A 57 -7.23 -10.79 3.17
CA LEU A 57 -7.60 -11.51 1.94
C LEU A 57 -8.52 -12.72 2.22
N LEU A 58 -8.38 -13.37 3.38
CA LEU A 58 -9.20 -14.53 3.75
C LEU A 58 -10.52 -14.18 4.42
N ASN A 59 -10.61 -13.04 5.12
CA ASN A 59 -11.74 -12.74 6.01
C ASN A 59 -12.58 -11.53 5.58
N ARG A 60 -12.17 -10.81 4.52
CA ARG A 60 -12.96 -9.72 3.94
C ARG A 60 -13.70 -10.21 2.69
N GLU A 61 -14.99 -9.89 2.60
CA GLU A 61 -15.70 -9.97 1.32
C GLU A 61 -15.30 -8.79 0.44
N PHE A 62 -14.80 -9.11 -0.75
CA PHE A 62 -14.47 -8.11 -1.77
C PHE A 62 -15.63 -7.96 -2.76
N SER A 63 -15.91 -6.73 -3.15
CA SER A 63 -16.99 -6.44 -4.09
C SER A 63 -16.64 -6.87 -5.52
N ASN A 64 -15.34 -6.97 -5.82
CA ASN A 64 -14.79 -7.39 -7.11
C ASN A 64 -13.26 -7.63 -7.02
N ASP A 65 -12.71 -8.25 -8.07
CA ASP A 65 -11.27 -8.52 -8.20
C ASP A 65 -10.42 -7.25 -8.14
N ARG A 66 -10.92 -6.10 -8.61
CA ARG A 66 -10.17 -4.84 -8.58
C ARG A 66 -9.91 -4.40 -7.14
N GLU A 67 -10.89 -4.50 -6.26
CA GLU A 67 -10.77 -4.17 -4.84
C GLU A 67 -9.76 -5.09 -4.14
N GLN A 68 -9.81 -6.39 -4.43
CA GLN A 68 -8.85 -7.37 -3.91
C GLN A 68 -7.42 -7.07 -4.41
N ASN A 69 -7.26 -6.78 -5.70
CA ASN A 69 -5.98 -6.44 -6.31
C ASN A 69 -5.39 -5.14 -5.75
N LEU A 70 -6.22 -4.15 -5.41
CA LEU A 70 -5.77 -2.94 -4.74
C LEU A 70 -5.20 -3.23 -3.35
N VAL A 71 -5.84 -4.10 -2.58
CA VAL A 71 -5.31 -4.53 -1.28
C VAL A 71 -3.97 -5.24 -1.47
N THR A 72 -3.92 -6.26 -2.32
CA THR A 72 -2.67 -6.99 -2.60
C THR A 72 -1.55 -6.05 -3.05
N GLY A 73 -1.82 -5.19 -4.04
CA GLY A 73 -0.84 -4.22 -4.55
C GLY A 73 -0.38 -3.21 -3.51
N THR A 74 -1.25 -2.81 -2.56
CA THR A 74 -0.85 -1.93 -1.45
C THR A 74 0.18 -2.58 -0.56
N PHE A 75 -0.06 -3.83 -0.15
CA PHE A 75 0.87 -4.55 0.71
C PHE A 75 2.17 -4.86 -0.01
N ASP A 76 2.10 -5.30 -1.27
CA ASP A 76 3.30 -5.62 -2.05
C ASP A 76 4.17 -4.38 -2.28
N ALA A 77 3.57 -3.22 -2.58
CA ALA A 77 4.30 -1.97 -2.72
C ALA A 77 4.96 -1.53 -1.41
N HIS A 78 4.24 -1.56 -0.29
CA HIS A 78 4.81 -1.23 1.02
C HIS A 78 5.95 -2.17 1.43
N LEU A 79 5.78 -3.47 1.21
CA LEU A 79 6.82 -4.47 1.46
C LEU A 79 8.04 -4.24 0.56
N SER A 80 7.84 -3.87 -0.71
CA SER A 80 8.93 -3.50 -1.61
C SER A 80 9.71 -2.30 -1.08
N ASP A 81 9.02 -1.23 -0.67
CA ASP A 81 9.63 0.01 -0.17
C ASP A 81 10.54 -0.22 1.07
N ILE A 82 10.23 -1.22 1.90
CA ILE A 82 11.02 -1.51 3.13
C ILE A 82 12.03 -2.65 2.94
N THR A 83 11.94 -3.44 1.87
CA THR A 83 12.87 -4.55 1.60
C THR A 83 13.95 -4.22 0.59
N GLN A 84 13.71 -3.25 -0.29
CA GLN A 84 14.67 -2.74 -1.25
C GLN A 84 15.06 -1.31 -0.85
N PRO A 85 16.27 -1.10 -0.31
CA PRO A 85 16.78 0.26 -0.18
C PRO A 85 16.99 0.83 -1.60
N GLU A 86 16.63 2.10 -1.80
CA GLU A 86 17.07 2.88 -2.97
C GLU A 86 18.60 2.96 -3.06
#